data_AF-A0A369USZ8-F1
#
_entry.id   AF-A0A369USZ8-F1
#
_cell.length_a   1.000
_cell.length_b   1.000
_cell.length_c   1.000
_cell.angle_alpha   90.00
_cell.angle_beta   90.00
_cell.angle_gamma   90.00
#
_symmetry.space_group_name_H-M   'P 1'
#
loop_
_entity.id
_entity.type
_entity.pdbx_description
1 polymer ?
#
loop_
_entity_poly.entity_id
_entity_poly.type
_entity_poly.pdbx_seq_one_letter_code
_entity_poly.pdbx_strand_id
1 'polypeptide(L)'
;MPATTALRRTVAVLATLPLLALAACGYGSEAEKDDGAKVAAGAEKTDGLDSVRIGYFGNVTHATALVGNQKGFFQKALGATEAKYATFNAGPSEIEALNSGSID
;
A
#
# COMPACT_ATOMS: atom_id res chain seq x y z
N MET A 1 -3.98 30.10 49.76
CA MET A 1 -3.04 29.07 49.27
C MET A 1 -3.54 28.48 47.94
N PRO A 2 -3.25 29.09 46.77
CA PRO A 2 -3.57 28.49 45.46
C PRO A 2 -2.34 28.16 44.58
N ALA A 3 -1.14 28.60 44.98
CA ALA A 3 0.06 28.57 44.13
C ALA A 3 0.63 27.16 43.90
N THR A 4 0.40 26.21 44.82
CA THR A 4 0.96 24.85 44.73
C THR A 4 0.24 23.96 43.72
N THR A 5 -1.04 24.22 43.45
CA THR A 5 -1.87 23.44 42.51
C THR A 5 -1.56 23.80 41.06
N ALA A 6 -1.24 25.08 40.80
CA ALA A 6 -0.84 25.57 39.48
C ALA A 6 0.51 24.97 39.05
N LEU A 7 1.49 24.95 39.97
CA LEU A 7 2.82 24.40 39.71
C LEU A 7 2.80 22.89 39.40
N ARG A 8 1.94 22.12 40.07
CA ARG A 8 1.78 20.68 39.83
C ARG A 8 1.10 20.39 38.48
N ARG A 9 0.13 21.22 38.07
CA ARG A 9 -0.52 21.11 36.75
C ARG A 9 0.42 21.47 35.61
N THR A 10 1.28 22.47 35.76
CA THR A 10 2.28 22.83 34.73
C THR A 10 3.34 21.76 34.55
N VAL A 11 3.77 21.09 35.63
CA VAL A 11 4.73 19.98 35.54
C VAL A 11 4.11 18.76 34.86
N ALA A 12 2.83 18.46 35.14
CA ALA A 12 2.13 17.34 34.51
C ALA A 12 1.96 17.54 32.99
N VAL A 13 1.71 18.77 32.52
CA VAL A 13 1.57 19.08 31.08
C VAL A 13 2.91 19.04 30.34
N LEU A 14 4.00 19.49 30.98
CA LEU A 14 5.34 19.45 30.39
C LEU A 14 5.90 18.02 30.27
N ALA A 15 5.50 17.11 31.16
CA ALA A 15 5.96 15.71 31.13
C ALA A 15 5.22 14.84 30.11
N THR A 16 3.95 15.13 29.79
CA THR A 16 3.15 14.28 28.89
C THR A 16 3.28 14.65 27.41
N LEU A 17 3.63 15.90 27.09
CA LEU A 17 3.83 16.38 25.71
C LEU A 17 4.94 15.61 24.95
N PRO A 18 6.13 15.36 25.53
CA PRO A 18 7.20 14.64 24.84
C PRO A 18 6.86 13.16 24.59
N LEU A 19 6.10 12.54 25.50
CA LEU A 19 5.66 11.14 25.39
C LEU A 19 4.65 10.94 24.26
N LEU A 20 3.74 11.89 24.02
CA LEU A 20 2.84 11.86 22.87
C LEU A 20 3.58 12.11 21.54
N ALA A 21 4.60 12.95 21.53
CA ALA A 21 5.39 13.23 20.33
C ALA A 21 6.20 12.02 19.86
N LEU A 22 6.74 11.20 20.78
CA LEU A 22 7.48 9.98 20.44
C LEU A 22 6.57 8.84 19.95
N ALA A 23 5.37 8.70 20.52
CA ALA A 23 4.42 7.65 20.11
C ALA A 23 3.78 7.90 18.73
N ALA A 24 3.80 9.14 18.24
CA ALA A 24 3.16 9.51 16.98
C ALA A 24 3.98 9.20 15.71
N CYS A 25 5.30 8.95 15.83
CA CYS A 25 6.18 8.75 14.67
C CYS A 25 6.70 7.31 14.50
N GLY A 26 6.43 6.41 15.47
CA GLY A 26 7.06 5.08 15.51
C GLY A 26 6.30 3.96 14.79
N TYR A 27 4.97 4.06 14.63
CA TYR A 27 4.16 2.96 14.11
C TYR A 27 4.23 2.88 12.57
N GLY A 28 5.40 2.56 12.02
CA GLY A 28 5.58 2.29 10.59
C GLY A 28 6.89 2.78 9.96
N SER A 29 7.75 3.48 10.70
CA SER A 29 9.01 4.00 10.13
C SER A 29 10.07 2.93 9.84
N GLU A 30 9.89 1.72 10.39
CA GLU A 30 10.75 0.54 10.17
C GLU A 30 10.13 -0.45 9.18
N ALA A 31 9.15 -0.02 8.37
CA ALA A 31 8.76 -0.83 7.23
C ALA A 31 9.93 -0.90 6.26
N GLU A 32 10.52 -2.08 6.10
CA GLU A 32 11.39 -2.35 4.95
C GLU A 32 10.60 -1.94 3.71
N LYS A 33 11.12 -0.95 2.98
CA LYS A 33 10.57 -0.56 1.68
C LYS A 33 10.90 -1.71 0.75
N ASP A 34 9.98 -2.66 0.70
CA ASP A 34 9.95 -3.67 -0.35
C ASP A 34 9.62 -2.91 -1.63
N ASP A 35 10.67 -2.40 -2.28
CA ASP A 35 10.58 -1.79 -3.59
C ASP A 35 9.87 -2.80 -4.49
N GLY A 36 8.60 -2.54 -4.80
CA GLY A 36 7.68 -3.49 -5.42
C GLY A 36 8.34 -4.39 -6.46
N ALA A 37 8.00 -5.68 -6.42
CA ALA A 37 8.63 -6.75 -7.18
C ALA A 37 9.10 -6.28 -8.56
N LYS A 38 10.41 -6.22 -8.75
CA LYS A 38 11.04 -5.88 -10.03
C LYS A 38 11.14 -7.16 -10.84
N VAL A 39 10.96 -7.07 -12.15
CA VAL A 39 11.14 -8.20 -13.07
C VAL A 39 12.52 -8.84 -12.78
N ALA A 40 12.52 -10.10 -12.35
CA ALA A 40 13.74 -10.79 -11.97
C ALA A 40 14.60 -11.06 -13.23
N ALA A 41 15.88 -10.72 -13.18
CA ALA A 41 16.80 -10.99 -14.28
C ALA A 41 16.89 -12.51 -14.53
N GLY A 42 16.57 -12.93 -15.76
CA GLY A 42 16.54 -14.35 -16.15
C GLY A 42 15.19 -15.05 -15.96
N ALA A 43 14.15 -14.35 -15.51
CA ALA A 43 12.80 -14.90 -15.52
C ALA A 43 12.28 -15.06 -16.96
N GLU A 44 11.50 -16.13 -17.20
CA GLU A 44 10.81 -16.31 -18.48
C GLU A 44 9.53 -15.47 -18.51
N LYS A 45 9.14 -15.05 -19.72
CA LYS A 45 7.85 -14.40 -19.95
C LYS A 45 6.75 -15.43 -19.89
N THR A 46 5.69 -15.15 -19.14
CA THR A 46 4.46 -15.94 -19.17
C THR A 46 3.84 -15.80 -20.56
N ASP A 47 3.62 -16.94 -21.23
CA ASP A 47 3.00 -17.04 -22.55
C ASP A 47 3.62 -16.14 -23.65
N GLY A 48 4.89 -15.74 -23.47
CA GLY A 48 5.58 -14.83 -24.40
C GLY A 48 5.07 -13.38 -24.36
N LEU A 49 4.19 -13.03 -23.42
CA LEU A 49 3.61 -11.68 -23.30
C LEU A 49 4.61 -10.68 -22.73
N ASP A 50 4.61 -9.47 -23.27
CA ASP A 50 5.41 -8.36 -22.74
C ASP A 50 4.82 -7.79 -21.44
N SER A 51 3.50 -7.71 -21.35
CA SER A 51 2.79 -7.21 -20.17
C SER A 51 1.39 -7.80 -20.05
N VAL A 52 0.86 -7.78 -18.83
CA VAL A 52 -0.55 -8.05 -18.49
C VAL A 52 -1.09 -6.84 -17.72
N ARG A 53 -2.24 -6.30 -18.16
CA ARG A 53 -2.91 -5.12 -17.59
C ARG A 53 -4.01 -5.57 -16.64
N ILE A 54 -3.74 -5.48 -15.36
CA ILE A 54 -4.59 -5.96 -14.27
C ILE A 54 -5.47 -4.82 -13.75
N GLY A 55 -6.78 -4.95 -13.94
CA GLY A 55 -7.78 -4.11 -13.27
C GLY A 55 -8.07 -4.60 -11.85
N TYR A 56 -8.20 -3.68 -10.88
CA TYR A 56 -8.70 -4.03 -9.55
C TYR A 56 -9.36 -2.86 -8.81
N PHE A 57 -10.12 -3.17 -7.77
CA PHE A 57 -10.74 -2.17 -6.88
C PHE A 57 -9.80 -1.68 -5.78
N GLY A 58 -9.71 -0.36 -5.65
CA GLY A 58 -8.88 0.33 -4.65
C GLY A 58 -9.42 0.30 -3.21
N ASN A 59 -10.22 -0.71 -2.81
CA ASN A 59 -10.93 -0.72 -1.53
C ASN A 59 -10.73 -2.03 -0.73
N VAL A 60 -10.95 -1.95 0.58
CA VAL A 60 -10.66 -3.04 1.52
C VAL A 60 -11.55 -4.27 1.36
N THR A 61 -12.75 -4.13 0.78
CA THR A 61 -13.62 -5.29 0.49
C THR A 61 -13.06 -6.14 -0.66
N HIS A 62 -12.09 -5.61 -1.42
CA HIS A 62 -11.35 -6.30 -2.47
C HIS A 62 -9.85 -6.43 -2.13
N ALA A 63 -9.54 -6.64 -0.85
CA ALA A 63 -8.17 -6.63 -0.32
C ALA A 63 -7.19 -7.57 -1.01
N THR A 64 -7.64 -8.70 -1.59
CA THR A 64 -6.76 -9.68 -2.22
C THR A 64 -5.90 -9.06 -3.33
N ALA A 65 -6.51 -8.25 -4.20
CA ALA A 65 -5.78 -7.58 -5.29
C ALA A 65 -4.85 -6.49 -4.76
N LEU A 66 -5.28 -5.76 -3.72
CA LEU A 66 -4.44 -4.75 -3.06
C LEU A 66 -3.18 -5.37 -2.47
N VAL A 67 -3.32 -6.45 -1.70
CA VAL A 67 -2.21 -7.17 -1.09
C VAL A 67 -1.32 -7.79 -2.17
N GLY A 68 -1.92 -8.40 -3.19
CA GLY A 68 -1.18 -9.01 -4.31
C GLY A 68 -0.30 -8.02 -5.06
N ASN A 69 -0.79 -6.81 -5.32
CA ASN A 69 -0.02 -5.73 -5.94
C ASN A 69 1.07 -5.23 -4.98
N GLN A 70 0.70 -4.85 -3.75
CA GLN A 70 1.65 -4.29 -2.77
C GLN A 70 2.78 -5.25 -2.38
N LYS A 71 2.49 -6.56 -2.32
CA LYS A 71 3.47 -7.60 -2.02
C LYS A 71 4.15 -8.18 -3.27
N GLY A 72 3.81 -7.66 -4.46
CA GLY A 72 4.42 -8.08 -5.72
C GLY A 72 4.12 -9.52 -6.15
N PHE A 73 3.06 -10.14 -5.61
CA PHE A 73 2.72 -11.52 -5.91
C PHE A 73 2.36 -11.74 -7.38
N PHE A 74 1.64 -10.79 -7.99
CA PHE A 74 1.31 -10.88 -9.41
C PHE A 74 2.54 -10.79 -10.30
N GLN A 75 3.42 -9.82 -10.06
CA GLN A 75 4.66 -9.69 -10.83
C GLN A 75 5.56 -10.92 -10.66
N LYS A 76 5.63 -11.49 -9.45
CA LYS A 76 6.38 -12.72 -9.19
C LYS A 76 5.82 -13.90 -9.98
N ALA A 77 4.49 -14.03 -10.06
CA ALA A 77 3.85 -15.09 -10.82
C ALA A 77 4.03 -14.91 -12.34
N LEU A 78 4.08 -13.67 -12.83
CA LEU A 78 4.25 -13.32 -14.24
C LEU A 78 5.71 -13.35 -14.72
N GLY A 79 6.68 -13.52 -13.82
CA GLY A 79 8.09 -13.60 -14.18
C GLY A 79 8.58 -12.34 -14.89
N ALA A 80 8.99 -12.48 -16.15
CA ALA A 80 9.44 -11.37 -17.00
C ALA A 80 8.32 -10.65 -17.77
N THR A 81 7.07 -11.09 -17.63
CA THR A 81 5.91 -10.36 -18.14
C THR A 81 5.54 -9.26 -17.15
N GLU A 82 5.47 -8.02 -17.62
CA GLU A 82 5.22 -6.85 -16.77
C GLU A 82 3.77 -6.80 -16.29
N ALA A 83 3.55 -6.69 -14.98
CA ALA A 83 2.24 -6.42 -14.40
C ALA A 83 1.95 -4.91 -14.43
N LYS A 84 0.99 -4.48 -15.25
CA LYS A 84 0.49 -3.10 -15.30
C LYS A 84 -0.82 -3.02 -14.55
N TYR A 85 -1.04 -1.98 -13.78
CA TYR A 85 -2.19 -1.90 -12.90
C TYR A 85 -3.10 -0.73 -13.22
N ALA A 86 -4.41 -0.96 -13.19
CA ALA A 86 -5.44 0.06 -13.28
C ALA A 86 -6.42 -0.09 -12.12
N THR A 87 -6.64 1.00 -11.37
CA THR A 87 -7.59 1.00 -10.25
C THR A 87 -8.96 1.46 -10.69
N PHE A 88 -10.00 0.75 -10.26
CA PHE A 88 -11.40 1.10 -10.50
C PHE A 88 -12.13 1.36 -9.17
N ASN A 89 -13.18 2.17 -9.24
CA ASN A 89 -14.06 2.44 -8.11
C ASN A 89 -15.46 1.83 -8.29
N ALA A 90 -15.79 1.35 -9.50
CA ALA A 90 -17.08 0.79 -9.84
C ALA A 90 -16.96 -0.39 -10.81
N GLY A 91 -17.80 -1.40 -10.61
CA GLY A 91 -17.86 -2.59 -11.47
C GLY A 91 -18.18 -2.29 -12.92
N PRO A 92 -19.15 -1.43 -13.26
CA PRO A 92 -19.43 -1.10 -14.67
C PRO A 92 -18.20 -0.60 -15.43
N SER A 93 -17.40 0.30 -14.85
CA SER A 93 -16.19 0.81 -15.49
C SER A 93 -15.09 -0.24 -15.65
N GLU A 94 -14.98 -1.18 -14.71
CA GLU A 94 -14.01 -2.29 -14.82
C GLU A 94 -14.42 -3.27 -15.93
N ILE A 95 -15.70 -3.60 -16.01
CA ILE A 95 -16.25 -4.47 -17.07
C ILE A 95 -16.17 -3.79 -18.45
N GLU A 96 -16.43 -2.50 -18.55
CA GLU A 96 -16.23 -1.74 -19.79
C GLU A 96 -14.75 -1.73 -20.21
N ALA A 97 -13.82 -1.59 -19.26
CA ALA A 97 -12.39 -1.68 -19.53
C ALA A 97 -11.99 -3.08 -20.01
N LEU A 98 -12.54 -4.15 -19.41
CA LEU A 98 -12.28 -5.52 -19.82
C LEU A 98 -12.83 -5.81 -21.22
N ASN A 99 -14.10 -5.45 -21.46
CA ASN A 99 -14.76 -5.69 -22.75
C ASN A 99 -14.15 -4.88 -23.90
N SER A 100 -13.59 -3.71 -23.61
CA SER A 100 -12.87 -2.88 -24.59
C SER A 100 -11.42 -3.32 -24.82
N GLY A 101 -10.93 -4.28 -24.03
CA GLY A 101 -9.53 -4.70 -24.04
C GLY A 101 -8.57 -3.63 -23.53
N SER A 102 -9.04 -2.72 -22.66
CA SER A 102 -8.20 -1.74 -21.94
C SER A 102 -7.41 -2.39 -20.79
N ILE A 103 -7.97 -3.44 -20.20
CA ILE A 103 -7.32 -4.39 -19.29
C ILE A 103 -7.44 -5.81 -19.87
N ASP A 104 -6.65 -6.74 -19.33
CA ASP A 104 -6.54 -8.15 -19.77
C ASP A 104 -7.29 -9.11 -18.82
#